data_AF-A0A9W9C214-F1
#
_entry.id   AF-A0A9W9C214-F1
#
_cell.length_a   1.000
_cell.length_b   1.000
_cell.length_c   1.000
_cell.angle_alpha   90.00
_cell.angle_beta   90.00
_cell.angle_gamma   90.00
#
_symmetry.space_group_name_H-M   'P 1'
#
loop_
_entity.id
_entity.type
_entity.pdbx_description
1 polymer ?
#
loop_
_entity_poly.entity_id
_entity_poly.type
_entity_poly.pdbx_seq_one_letter_code
_entity_poly.pdbx_strand_id
1 'polypeptide(L)'
;MISPQSSSLANINWNTALKAPDLLQQFISADGSLPDWLLQLREERLTETSAPPVKPSAGPSVRAVNCSRWIKRDNFQTSRVRKRKPEARPSKVGMARPGNTVQYQRHSLQLISRVLNIRTNASPFTLLLDDLNQRAMPLVGELVRRGLSRNLNVVVVSFEATRFHPAVRSVPAFGDETGEQILQNIRKALGEAKESLVVIDSLYEILSVKNVDMGALFNLVAGEFASTLIGVYHQDTIPDEDAHKAYAPQPLDLFKYMATTVITCKSFAHVLAAKAAQERSLPEPTHGLLQGAEGIVQCLDANDHRGIVLEAEFRRKSGRPESEAYFLRAARRSDYNTPLQGLAFGTLRQEFVVLLDQVPAYNSNEVTGLVNAAANEIESTFSLGLTDKQKQAREGVVLPYFDAQKGEGAGEGGRILYDMGEEDDFDEEEDEI
;
A
#
# COMPACT_ATOMS: atom_id res chain seq x y z
N MET A 1 -20.96 24.58 -39.51
CA MET A 1 -20.98 25.60 -38.43
C MET A 1 -20.89 24.88 -37.10
N ILE A 2 -19.69 24.81 -36.51
CA ILE A 2 -19.44 24.19 -35.20
C ILE A 2 -19.22 25.34 -34.22
N SER A 3 -20.10 25.47 -33.23
CA SER A 3 -19.97 26.47 -32.18
C SER A 3 -18.87 26.06 -31.18
N PRO A 4 -18.24 27.01 -30.47
CA PRO A 4 -17.16 26.75 -29.51
C PRO A 4 -17.60 25.98 -28.26
N GLN A 5 -18.87 25.57 -28.16
CA GLN A 5 -19.42 24.78 -27.07
C GLN A 5 -19.53 23.28 -27.38
N SER A 6 -18.90 22.81 -28.47
CA SER A 6 -18.74 21.36 -28.66
C SER A 6 -17.76 20.80 -27.63
N SER A 7 -18.24 19.85 -26.82
CA SER A 7 -17.52 19.19 -25.71
C SER A 7 -16.21 18.50 -26.09
N SER A 8 -15.93 18.38 -27.39
CA SER A 8 -14.70 17.79 -27.93
C SER A 8 -13.47 18.70 -27.86
N LEU A 9 -13.63 20.02 -27.72
CA LEU A 9 -12.53 20.99 -27.86
C LEU A 9 -12.09 21.65 -26.55
N ALA A 10 -12.78 21.38 -25.44
CA ALA A 10 -12.53 22.00 -24.14
C ALA A 10 -11.19 21.58 -23.49
N ASN A 11 -10.61 20.44 -23.90
CA ASN A 11 -9.38 19.90 -23.33
C ASN A 11 -8.10 20.25 -24.12
N ILE A 12 -8.20 21.10 -25.16
CA ILE A 12 -7.05 21.46 -25.99
C ILE A 12 -6.41 22.73 -25.44
N ASN A 13 -5.11 22.66 -25.13
CA ASN A 13 -4.32 23.84 -24.81
C ASN A 13 -4.03 24.63 -26.11
N TRP A 14 -4.90 25.58 -26.42
CA TRP A 14 -4.83 26.38 -27.64
C TRP A 14 -3.53 27.20 -27.77
N ASN A 15 -2.87 27.54 -26.66
CA ASN A 15 -1.57 28.25 -26.70
C ASN A 15 -0.45 27.39 -27.30
N THR A 16 -0.55 26.07 -27.15
CA THR A 16 0.39 25.11 -27.73
C THR A 16 -0.05 24.72 -29.14
N ALA A 17 -1.37 24.55 -29.36
CA ALA A 17 -1.93 24.16 -30.66
C ALA A 17 -1.73 25.24 -31.74
N LEU A 18 -1.87 26.53 -31.40
CA LEU A 18 -1.69 27.65 -32.33
C LEU A 18 -0.22 27.90 -32.74
N LYS A 19 0.74 27.30 -32.03
CA LYS A 19 2.17 27.37 -32.37
C LYS A 19 2.62 26.24 -33.30
N ALA A 20 1.79 25.21 -33.47
CA ALA A 20 2.06 24.10 -34.38
C ALA A 20 1.49 24.40 -35.78
N PRO A 21 2.35 24.57 -36.81
CA PRO A 21 1.89 24.94 -38.16
C PRO A 21 1.02 23.86 -38.81
N ASP A 22 1.23 22.59 -38.45
CA ASP A 22 0.54 21.44 -39.04
C ASP A 22 -0.95 21.38 -38.65
N LEU A 23 -1.30 21.84 -37.45
CA LEU A 23 -2.69 21.87 -36.98
C LEU A 23 -3.46 23.01 -37.62
N LEU A 24 -2.81 24.15 -37.88
CA LEU A 24 -3.44 25.30 -38.53
C LEU A 24 -3.88 24.96 -39.96
N GLN A 25 -3.11 24.13 -40.68
CA GLN A 25 -3.47 23.67 -42.02
C GLN A 25 -4.77 22.85 -42.07
N GLN A 26 -5.11 22.15 -40.98
CA GLN A 26 -6.34 21.36 -40.89
C GLN A 26 -7.60 22.22 -40.72
N PHE A 27 -7.44 23.49 -40.31
CA PHE A 27 -8.55 24.43 -40.13
C PHE A 27 -8.74 25.38 -41.31
N ILE A 28 -7.89 25.32 -42.34
CA ILE A 28 -8.04 26.10 -43.57
C ILE A 28 -9.18 25.46 -44.37
N SER A 29 -10.25 26.22 -44.60
CA SER A 29 -11.36 25.76 -45.44
C SER A 29 -10.89 25.62 -46.90
N ALA A 30 -11.60 24.85 -47.73
CA ALA A 30 -11.22 24.63 -49.14
C ALA A 30 -11.05 25.93 -49.94
N ASP A 31 -11.66 27.03 -49.49
CA ASP A 31 -11.58 28.36 -50.09
C ASP A 31 -10.34 29.17 -49.63
N GLY A 32 -9.43 28.57 -48.84
CA GLY A 32 -8.22 29.21 -48.34
C GLY A 32 -8.43 30.19 -47.17
N SER A 33 -9.67 30.37 -46.72
CA SER A 33 -10.02 31.23 -45.59
C SER A 33 -9.98 30.49 -44.26
N LEU A 34 -9.51 31.20 -43.23
CA LEU A 34 -9.55 30.72 -41.85
C LEU A 34 -10.94 31.02 -41.25
N PRO A 35 -11.47 30.14 -40.38
CA PRO A 35 -12.75 30.38 -39.71
C PRO A 35 -12.73 31.65 -38.84
N ASP A 36 -13.83 32.42 -38.87
CA ASP A 36 -13.94 33.72 -38.18
C ASP A 36 -13.67 33.65 -36.67
N TRP A 37 -14.04 32.55 -36.01
CA TRP A 37 -13.79 32.36 -34.58
C TRP A 37 -12.29 32.26 -34.24
N LEU A 38 -11.48 31.74 -35.18
CA LEU A 38 -10.03 31.61 -35.00
C LEU A 38 -9.35 32.98 -35.17
N LEU A 39 -9.88 33.81 -36.07
CA LEU A 39 -9.45 35.19 -36.24
C LEU A 39 -9.79 36.04 -35.01
N GLN A 40 -11.01 35.90 -34.48
CA GLN A 40 -11.43 36.56 -33.24
C GLN A 40 -10.55 36.15 -32.05
N LEU A 41 -10.28 34.86 -31.86
CA LEU A 41 -9.40 34.37 -30.79
C LEU A 41 -7.97 34.94 -30.91
N ARG A 42 -7.47 35.10 -32.14
CA ARG A 42 -6.16 35.69 -32.40
C ARG A 42 -6.14 37.20 -32.09
N GLU A 43 -7.19 37.92 -32.44
CA GLU A 43 -7.33 39.35 -32.13
C GLU A 43 -7.47 39.59 -30.62
N GLU A 44 -8.23 38.75 -29.90
CA GLU A 44 -8.35 38.80 -28.43
C GLU A 44 -7.00 38.56 -27.73
N ARG A 45 -6.17 37.64 -28.24
CA ARG A 45 -4.84 37.38 -27.65
C ARG A 45 -3.81 38.45 -28.01
N LEU A 46 -3.88 39.02 -29.21
CA LEU A 46 -3.02 40.14 -29.59
C LEU A 46 -3.34 41.41 -28.79
N THR A 47 -4.62 41.65 -28.47
CA THR A 47 -5.03 42.75 -27.60
C THR A 47 -4.57 42.54 -26.15
N GLU A 48 -4.64 41.31 -25.61
CA GLU A 48 -4.05 40.97 -24.29
C GLU A 48 -2.53 41.19 -24.23
N THR A 49 -1.81 40.97 -25.33
CA THR A 49 -0.34 41.11 -25.38
C THR A 49 0.11 42.58 -25.48
N SER A 50 -0.80 43.50 -25.83
CA SER A 50 -0.54 44.93 -25.97
C SER A 50 -0.83 45.77 -24.72
N ALA A 51 -1.37 45.15 -23.66
CA ALA A 51 -1.55 45.83 -22.38
C ALA A 51 -0.19 46.06 -21.69
N PRO A 52 0.14 47.29 -21.26
CA PRO A 52 1.38 47.54 -20.53
C PRO A 52 1.38 46.77 -19.21
N PRO A 53 2.54 46.30 -18.71
CA PRO A 53 2.62 45.55 -17.48
C PRO A 53 2.07 46.39 -16.32
N VAL A 54 0.97 45.91 -15.73
CA VAL A 54 0.41 46.48 -14.51
C VAL A 54 1.46 46.34 -13.40
N LYS A 55 2.07 47.46 -13.02
CA LYS A 55 2.88 47.54 -11.80
C LYS A 55 1.98 47.14 -10.62
N PRO A 56 2.40 46.21 -9.74
CA PRO A 56 1.62 45.87 -8.56
C PRO A 56 1.50 47.12 -7.68
N SER A 57 0.27 47.61 -7.52
CA SER A 57 -0.04 48.63 -6.52
C SER A 57 0.28 48.06 -5.14
N ALA A 58 1.08 48.80 -4.37
CA ALA A 58 1.39 48.50 -2.99
C ALA A 58 0.09 48.42 -2.16
N GLY A 59 -0.37 47.20 -1.90
CA GLY A 59 -1.28 46.92 -0.79
C GLY A 59 -0.56 47.16 0.54
N PRO A 60 -1.29 47.42 1.64
CA PRO A 60 -0.68 47.75 2.92
C PRO A 60 0.24 46.61 3.37
N SER A 61 1.52 46.92 3.50
CA SER A 61 2.49 46.07 4.18
C SER A 61 2.08 45.95 5.65
N VAL A 62 1.42 44.84 6.00
CA VAL A 62 1.37 44.39 7.39
C VAL A 62 2.77 43.92 7.72
N ARG A 63 3.60 44.81 8.27
CA ARG A 63 4.82 44.41 8.96
C ARG A 63 4.42 43.51 10.12
N ALA A 64 4.94 42.28 10.12
CA ALA A 64 4.99 41.48 11.34
C ALA A 64 5.73 42.30 12.40
N VAL A 65 4.99 42.77 13.41
CA VAL A 65 5.57 43.32 14.63
C VAL A 65 6.39 42.21 15.25
N ASN A 66 7.62 42.54 15.65
CA ASN A 66 8.53 41.72 16.45
C ASN A 66 7.78 40.77 17.40
N CYS A 67 7.68 39.49 17.04
CA CYS A 67 7.13 38.44 17.92
C CYS A 67 8.17 37.97 18.96
N SER A 68 8.96 38.89 19.50
CA SER A 68 9.91 38.63 20.59
C SER A 68 9.27 38.68 21.98
N ARG A 69 7.93 38.68 22.08
CA ARG A 69 7.21 38.81 23.37
C ARG A 69 6.23 37.69 23.73
N TRP A 70 6.16 36.60 22.95
CA TRP A 70 5.31 35.45 23.30
C TRP A 70 6.07 34.25 23.89
N ILE A 71 7.42 34.29 23.90
CA ILE A 71 8.22 33.32 24.64
C ILE A 71 8.14 33.69 26.12
N LYS A 72 7.23 33.03 26.85
CA LYS A 72 7.32 32.97 28.31
C LYS A 72 8.65 32.27 28.65
N ARG A 73 9.59 33.01 29.23
CA ARG A 73 10.72 32.43 29.96
C ARG A 73 10.14 31.85 31.25
N ASP A 74 10.38 30.55 31.44
CA ASP A 74 10.09 29.77 32.63
C ASP A 74 8.62 29.66 33.04
N ASN A 75 7.98 28.58 32.60
CA ASN A 75 6.81 28.04 33.27
C ASN A 75 6.69 26.54 33.01
N PHE A 76 7.48 25.72 33.72
CA PHE A 76 7.06 24.37 34.04
C PHE A 76 7.44 24.01 35.47
N GLN A 77 6.41 24.05 36.31
CA GLN A 77 6.30 23.19 37.48
C GLN A 77 6.59 21.73 37.08
N THR A 78 7.44 21.12 37.89
CA THR A 78 7.72 19.69 37.90
C THR A 78 6.46 18.92 38.32
N SER A 79 5.65 18.50 37.36
CA SER A 79 4.67 17.44 37.58
C SER A 79 4.61 16.55 36.35
N ARG A 80 5.07 15.32 36.57
CA ARG A 80 5.27 14.22 35.63
C ARG A 80 4.09 14.02 34.68
N VAL A 81 4.21 14.47 33.44
CA VAL A 81 3.41 13.96 32.33
C VAL A 81 4.31 13.03 31.52
N ARG A 82 4.00 11.73 31.56
CA ARG A 82 4.66 10.70 30.74
C ARG A 82 4.44 11.06 29.27
N LYS A 83 5.49 11.55 28.59
CA LYS A 83 5.54 11.55 27.12
C LYS A 83 5.31 10.10 26.69
N ARG A 84 4.20 9.83 25.98
CA ARG A 84 4.08 8.58 25.23
C ARG A 84 5.29 8.52 24.29
N LYS A 85 6.10 7.48 24.48
CA LYS A 85 7.20 7.13 23.59
C LYS A 85 6.62 7.14 22.16
N PRO A 86 7.28 7.74 21.15
CA PRO A 86 6.88 7.49 19.78
C PRO A 86 6.86 5.97 19.63
N GLU A 87 5.70 5.44 19.24
CA GLU A 87 5.54 4.02 18.98
C GLU A 87 6.61 3.68 17.95
N ALA A 88 7.66 3.02 18.41
CA ALA A 88 8.71 2.57 17.51
C ALA A 88 7.99 1.68 16.52
N ARG A 89 7.98 2.08 15.24
CA ARG A 89 7.62 1.17 14.15
C ARG A 89 8.30 -0.15 14.50
N PRO A 90 7.59 -1.29 14.56
CA PRO A 90 8.24 -2.57 14.81
C PRO A 90 9.40 -2.61 13.83
N SER A 91 10.59 -2.91 14.35
CA SER A 91 11.77 -3.07 13.51
C SER A 91 11.33 -3.91 12.33
N LYS A 92 11.69 -3.50 11.10
CA LYS A 92 11.66 -4.42 9.98
C LYS A 92 12.52 -5.59 10.44
N VAL A 93 11.92 -6.63 11.01
CA VAL A 93 12.60 -7.82 11.48
C VAL A 93 13.09 -8.45 10.20
N GLY A 94 14.32 -8.10 9.85
CA GLY A 94 15.02 -8.67 8.72
C GLY A 94 15.15 -10.15 8.99
N MET A 95 14.28 -10.94 8.38
CA MET A 95 14.56 -12.35 8.17
C MET A 95 15.06 -12.54 6.75
N ALA A 96 15.92 -13.55 6.61
CA ALA A 96 16.67 -13.90 5.42
C ALA A 96 15.84 -13.66 4.15
N ARG A 97 16.17 -12.56 3.46
CA ARG A 97 15.76 -12.40 2.07
C ARG A 97 16.20 -13.67 1.35
N PRO A 98 15.37 -14.26 0.48
CA PRO A 98 15.86 -15.27 -0.45
C PRO A 98 17.17 -14.75 -1.03
N GLY A 99 18.21 -15.58 -1.07
CA GLY A 99 19.54 -15.17 -1.56
C GLY A 99 19.50 -14.57 -2.98
N ASN A 100 18.37 -14.72 -3.68
CA ASN A 100 18.09 -14.14 -4.99
C ASN A 100 16.83 -13.24 -4.96
N THR A 101 16.99 -11.98 -5.38
CA THR A 101 15.91 -10.98 -5.48
C THR A 101 14.75 -11.44 -6.38
N VAL A 102 15.04 -12.21 -7.43
CA VAL A 102 14.01 -12.74 -8.35
C VAL A 102 13.11 -13.76 -7.65
N GLN A 103 13.67 -14.60 -6.77
CA GLN A 103 12.89 -15.57 -6.02
C GLN A 103 11.94 -14.88 -5.04
N TYR A 104 12.45 -13.86 -4.34
CA TYR A 104 11.65 -13.01 -3.46
C TYR A 104 10.49 -12.35 -4.21
N GLN A 105 10.76 -11.69 -5.34
CA GLN A 105 9.73 -11.03 -6.13
C GLN A 105 8.64 -12.00 -6.58
N ARG A 106 9.03 -13.18 -7.08
CA ARG A 106 8.08 -14.23 -7.48
C ARG A 106 7.24 -14.70 -6.30
N HIS A 107 7.84 -14.93 -5.14
CA HIS A 107 7.13 -15.34 -3.93
C HIS A 107 6.10 -14.28 -3.50
N SER A 108 6.52 -13.02 -3.36
CA SER A 108 5.65 -11.95 -2.92
C SER A 108 4.50 -11.71 -3.91
N LEU A 109 4.75 -11.75 -5.22
CA LEU A 109 3.69 -11.64 -6.23
C LEU A 109 2.72 -12.84 -6.21
N GLN A 110 3.23 -14.04 -5.94
CA GLN A 110 2.36 -15.22 -5.79
C GLN A 110 1.43 -15.09 -4.58
N LEU A 111 1.90 -14.57 -3.44
CA LEU A 111 1.08 -14.37 -2.25
C LEU A 111 -0.12 -13.45 -2.54
N ILE A 112 0.13 -12.25 -3.06
CA ILE A 112 -0.95 -11.30 -3.35
C ILE A 112 -1.87 -11.81 -4.47
N SER A 113 -1.31 -12.44 -5.52
CA SER A 113 -2.11 -12.97 -6.63
C SER A 113 -3.02 -14.10 -6.19
N ARG A 114 -2.63 -14.91 -5.19
CA ARG A 114 -3.53 -15.93 -4.59
C ARG A 114 -4.75 -15.31 -3.94
N VAL A 115 -4.57 -14.23 -3.18
CA VAL A 115 -5.66 -13.51 -2.50
C VAL A 115 -6.55 -12.80 -3.52
N LEU A 116 -5.97 -12.05 -4.45
CA LEU A 116 -6.72 -11.31 -5.47
C LEU A 116 -7.50 -12.21 -6.43
N ASN A 117 -6.95 -13.37 -6.78
CA ASN A 117 -7.65 -14.35 -7.60
C ASN A 117 -8.62 -15.23 -6.79
N ILE A 118 -8.81 -14.96 -5.48
CA ILE A 118 -9.76 -15.63 -4.58
C ILE A 118 -9.53 -17.15 -4.57
N ARG A 119 -8.26 -17.59 -4.63
CA ARG A 119 -7.98 -19.03 -4.67
C ARG A 119 -8.50 -19.71 -3.40
N THR A 120 -8.96 -20.94 -3.54
CA THR A 120 -9.42 -21.75 -2.41
C THR A 120 -8.35 -21.79 -1.32
N ASN A 121 -8.77 -21.55 -0.07
CA ASN A 121 -7.88 -21.49 1.10
C ASN A 121 -6.71 -20.49 0.99
N ALA A 122 -6.83 -19.43 0.17
CA ALA A 122 -5.84 -18.35 0.17
C ALA A 122 -5.93 -17.52 1.45
N SER A 123 -7.12 -17.02 1.77
CA SER A 123 -7.41 -16.25 2.97
C SER A 123 -8.91 -16.37 3.28
N PRO A 124 -9.33 -17.10 4.34
CA PRO A 124 -10.75 -17.20 4.69
C PRO A 124 -11.36 -15.86 5.09
N PHE A 125 -10.58 -14.97 5.73
CA PHE A 125 -11.00 -13.60 6.04
C PHE A 125 -9.92 -12.59 5.66
N THR A 126 -10.25 -11.74 4.70
CA THR A 126 -9.41 -10.63 4.24
C THR A 126 -10.01 -9.31 4.72
N LEU A 127 -9.27 -8.62 5.59
CA LEU A 127 -9.63 -7.29 6.09
C LEU A 127 -9.00 -6.23 5.18
N LEU A 128 -9.83 -5.34 4.65
CA LEU A 128 -9.39 -4.16 3.91
C LEU A 128 -9.51 -2.95 4.82
N LEU A 129 -8.40 -2.26 5.05
CA LEU A 129 -8.36 -1.00 5.79
C LEU A 129 -8.26 0.14 4.79
N ASP A 130 -9.19 1.08 4.85
CA ASP A 130 -9.20 2.25 3.98
C ASP A 130 -9.56 3.51 4.75
N ASP A 131 -9.33 4.65 4.10
CA ASP A 131 -9.56 5.98 4.68
C ASP A 131 -10.22 6.87 3.62
N LEU A 132 -10.76 8.04 4.00
CA LEU A 132 -11.23 9.07 3.06
C LEU A 132 -10.21 9.42 1.95
N ASN A 133 -8.92 9.40 2.29
CA ASN A 133 -7.82 9.73 1.39
C ASN A 133 -7.55 8.64 0.35
N GLN A 134 -7.91 7.39 0.63
CA GLN A 134 -7.84 6.30 -0.31
C GLN A 134 -8.87 5.24 0.05
N ARG A 135 -9.96 5.19 -0.70
CA ARG A 135 -11.02 4.19 -0.52
C ARG A 135 -10.59 2.82 -1.04
N ALA A 136 -11.13 1.75 -0.46
CA ALA A 136 -10.90 0.36 -0.88
C ALA A 136 -11.61 -0.01 -2.20
N MET A 137 -12.55 0.82 -2.66
CA MET A 137 -13.41 0.52 -3.81
C MET A 137 -12.67 0.08 -5.10
N PRO A 138 -11.51 0.65 -5.48
CA PRO A 138 -10.75 0.15 -6.64
C PRO A 138 -10.27 -1.29 -6.47
N LEU A 139 -9.86 -1.68 -5.26
CA LEU A 139 -9.45 -3.04 -4.91
C LEU A 139 -10.65 -3.98 -4.85
N VAL A 140 -11.74 -3.57 -4.21
CA VAL A 140 -13.00 -4.34 -4.14
C VAL A 140 -13.54 -4.60 -5.55
N GLY A 141 -13.55 -3.58 -6.41
CA GLY A 141 -13.98 -3.71 -7.80
C GLY A 141 -13.13 -4.72 -8.59
N GLU A 142 -11.83 -4.79 -8.32
CA GLU A 142 -10.94 -5.78 -8.91
C GLU A 142 -11.20 -7.20 -8.38
N LEU A 143 -11.42 -7.35 -7.08
CA LEU A 143 -11.78 -8.63 -6.45
C LEU A 143 -13.12 -9.16 -7.01
N VAL A 144 -14.14 -8.31 -7.11
CA VAL A 144 -15.43 -8.65 -7.70
C VAL A 144 -15.27 -9.06 -9.16
N ARG A 145 -14.51 -8.30 -9.95
CA ARG A 145 -14.24 -8.63 -11.37
C ARG A 145 -13.55 -9.98 -11.52
N ARG A 146 -12.53 -10.25 -10.71
CA ARG A 146 -11.81 -11.54 -10.71
C ARG A 146 -12.71 -12.69 -10.25
N GLY A 147 -13.54 -12.46 -9.22
CA GLY A 147 -14.52 -13.45 -8.75
C GLY A 147 -15.53 -13.83 -9.83
N LEU A 148 -16.13 -12.84 -10.49
CA LEU A 148 -17.07 -13.07 -11.60
C LEU A 148 -16.39 -13.72 -12.82
N SER A 149 -15.13 -13.40 -13.10
CA SER A 149 -14.36 -14.07 -14.18
C SER A 149 -14.13 -15.56 -13.93
N ARG A 150 -14.15 -15.98 -12.67
CA ARG A 150 -14.03 -17.38 -12.24
C ARG A 150 -15.39 -18.06 -12.05
N ASN A 151 -16.49 -17.39 -12.39
CA ASN A 151 -17.86 -17.86 -12.16
C ASN A 151 -18.17 -18.11 -10.67
N LEU A 152 -17.59 -17.30 -9.77
CA LEU A 152 -17.94 -17.34 -8.36
C LEU A 152 -19.25 -16.60 -8.11
N ASN A 153 -20.02 -17.08 -7.13
CA ASN A 153 -21.16 -16.34 -6.63
C ASN A 153 -20.67 -15.16 -5.78
N VAL A 154 -20.80 -13.93 -6.29
CA VAL A 154 -20.37 -12.74 -5.57
C VAL A 154 -21.58 -12.13 -4.86
N VAL A 155 -21.53 -12.11 -3.52
CA VAL A 155 -22.53 -11.52 -2.64
C VAL A 155 -21.93 -10.28 -1.99
N VAL A 156 -22.58 -9.13 -2.15
CA VAL A 156 -22.17 -7.87 -1.51
C VAL A 156 -23.23 -7.47 -0.48
N VAL A 157 -22.80 -7.32 0.77
CA VAL A 157 -23.61 -6.79 1.86
C VAL A 157 -23.39 -5.28 1.90
N SER A 158 -24.41 -4.55 1.45
CA SER A 158 -24.27 -3.13 1.17
C SER A 158 -24.85 -2.27 2.27
N PHE A 159 -24.00 -1.42 2.84
CA PHE A 159 -24.36 -0.35 3.77
C PHE A 159 -24.32 1.00 3.06
N GLU A 160 -23.23 1.24 2.34
CA GLU A 160 -23.01 2.49 1.61
C GLU A 160 -23.01 2.35 0.09
N ALA A 161 -22.67 1.16 -0.46
CA ALA A 161 -22.59 1.03 -1.91
C ALA A 161 -23.97 0.84 -2.55
N THR A 162 -24.21 1.62 -3.59
CA THR A 162 -25.50 1.70 -4.30
C THR A 162 -25.44 1.14 -5.73
N ARG A 163 -24.24 0.90 -6.25
CA ARG A 163 -24.02 0.54 -7.66
C ARG A 163 -23.15 -0.70 -7.75
N PHE A 164 -23.72 -1.76 -8.32
CA PHE A 164 -23.06 -3.03 -8.55
C PHE A 164 -23.27 -3.51 -9.98
N HIS A 165 -22.43 -4.43 -10.42
CA HIS A 165 -22.67 -5.14 -11.68
C HIS A 165 -23.92 -6.03 -11.53
N PRO A 166 -24.78 -6.17 -12.55
CA PRO A 166 -26.02 -6.96 -12.46
C PRO A 166 -25.81 -8.45 -12.11
N ALA A 167 -24.59 -8.97 -12.31
CA ALA A 167 -24.21 -10.33 -11.94
C ALA A 167 -23.89 -10.50 -10.44
N VAL A 168 -23.79 -9.40 -9.68
CA VAL A 168 -23.52 -9.41 -8.25
C VAL A 168 -24.84 -9.48 -7.50
N ARG A 169 -24.92 -10.35 -6.49
CA ARG A 169 -26.06 -10.41 -5.58
C ARG A 169 -25.86 -9.38 -4.48
N SER A 170 -26.75 -8.42 -4.37
CA SER A 170 -26.72 -7.43 -3.31
C SER A 170 -27.67 -7.83 -2.20
N VAL A 171 -27.18 -7.82 -0.97
CA VAL A 171 -27.97 -7.90 0.26
C VAL A 171 -27.97 -6.50 0.87
N PRO A 172 -29.06 -5.74 0.76
CA PRO A 172 -29.13 -4.40 1.32
C PRO A 172 -29.16 -4.50 2.85
N ALA A 173 -28.16 -3.92 3.50
CA ALA A 173 -28.09 -3.79 4.96
C ALA A 173 -28.36 -2.34 5.43
N PHE A 174 -28.56 -1.42 4.49
CA PHE A 174 -29.02 -0.06 4.73
C PHE A 174 -30.54 -0.05 4.96
N GLY A 175 -30.98 0.12 6.21
CA GLY A 175 -32.40 0.14 6.56
C GLY A 175 -32.67 -0.40 7.97
N ASP A 176 -33.91 -0.76 8.26
CA ASP A 176 -34.34 -1.24 9.59
C ASP A 176 -34.12 -2.75 9.79
N GLU A 177 -33.43 -3.43 8.86
CA GLU A 177 -33.13 -4.85 9.00
C GLU A 177 -32.27 -5.11 10.25
N THR A 178 -32.65 -6.14 11.00
CA THR A 178 -31.90 -6.60 12.17
C THR A 178 -30.70 -7.45 11.76
N GLY A 179 -29.68 -7.53 12.62
CA GLY A 179 -28.49 -8.34 12.35
C GLY A 179 -28.80 -9.80 12.01
N GLU A 180 -29.80 -10.40 12.65
CA GLU A 180 -30.24 -11.78 12.36
C GLU A 180 -30.87 -11.91 10.98
N GLN A 181 -31.66 -10.93 10.54
CA GLN A 181 -32.25 -10.92 9.20
C GLN A 181 -31.18 -10.83 8.13
N ILE A 182 -30.15 -9.99 8.35
CA ILE A 182 -28.99 -9.87 7.45
C ILE A 182 -28.28 -11.21 7.33
N LEU A 183 -28.01 -11.91 8.45
CA LEU A 183 -27.39 -13.24 8.42
C LEU A 183 -28.24 -14.28 7.67
N GLN A 184 -29.57 -14.25 7.83
CA GLN A 184 -30.47 -15.13 7.08
C GLN A 184 -30.45 -14.82 5.57
N ASN A 185 -30.40 -13.54 5.19
CA ASN A 185 -30.32 -13.11 3.80
C ASN A 185 -28.99 -13.54 3.16
N ILE A 186 -27.88 -13.41 3.89
CA ILE A 186 -26.56 -13.93 3.47
C ILE A 186 -26.64 -15.45 3.27
N ARG A 187 -27.22 -16.19 4.22
CA ARG A 187 -27.37 -17.65 4.13
C ARG A 187 -28.17 -18.07 2.88
N LYS A 188 -29.28 -17.40 2.59
CA LYS A 188 -30.07 -17.64 1.38
C LYS A 188 -29.26 -17.38 0.12
N ALA A 189 -28.51 -16.27 0.08
CA ALA A 189 -27.67 -15.91 -1.07
C ALA A 189 -26.52 -16.89 -1.32
N LEU A 190 -25.98 -17.50 -0.26
CA LEU A 190 -24.90 -18.50 -0.30
C LEU A 190 -25.40 -19.91 -0.67
N GLY A 191 -26.58 -20.31 -0.21
CA GLY A 191 -27.11 -21.67 -0.38
C GLY A 191 -27.31 -22.14 -1.82
N GLU A 192 -27.33 -21.21 -2.79
CA GLU A 192 -27.51 -21.52 -4.21
C GLU A 192 -26.20 -21.86 -4.93
N ALA A 193 -25.04 -21.65 -4.30
CA ALA A 193 -23.73 -21.80 -4.94
C ALA A 193 -22.75 -22.65 -4.12
N LYS A 194 -21.80 -23.29 -4.82
CA LYS A 194 -20.76 -24.14 -4.21
C LYS A 194 -19.58 -23.34 -3.65
N GLU A 195 -19.21 -22.25 -4.32
CA GLU A 195 -18.10 -21.36 -3.93
C GLU A 195 -18.60 -19.92 -4.08
N SER A 196 -18.49 -19.15 -2.99
CA SER A 196 -18.96 -17.77 -2.96
C SER A 196 -17.90 -16.82 -2.43
N LEU A 197 -17.98 -15.56 -2.87
CA LEU A 197 -17.25 -14.43 -2.36
C LEU A 197 -18.24 -13.52 -1.63
N VAL A 198 -18.05 -13.31 -0.34
CA VAL A 198 -18.86 -12.37 0.44
C VAL A 198 -18.04 -11.11 0.67
N VAL A 199 -18.54 -9.96 0.22
CA VAL A 199 -17.95 -8.64 0.44
C VAL A 199 -18.86 -7.86 1.37
N ILE A 200 -18.31 -7.30 2.43
CA ILE A 200 -19.02 -6.41 3.34
C ILE A 200 -18.41 -5.02 3.22
N ASP A 201 -19.24 -4.05 2.82
CA ASP A 201 -18.77 -2.69 2.52
C ASP A 201 -18.36 -1.92 3.77
N SER A 202 -19.00 -2.17 4.92
CA SER A 202 -18.65 -1.53 6.20
C SER A 202 -18.75 -2.53 7.35
N LEU A 203 -17.60 -2.98 7.84
CA LEU A 203 -17.50 -3.86 9.00
C LEU A 203 -17.82 -3.14 10.32
N TYR A 204 -17.65 -1.81 10.37
CA TYR A 204 -18.02 -1.07 11.57
C TYR A 204 -19.54 -1.07 11.77
N GLU A 205 -20.31 -0.86 10.69
CA GLU A 205 -21.78 -0.82 10.78
C GLU A 205 -22.37 -2.19 11.14
N ILE A 206 -21.84 -3.28 10.58
CA ILE A 206 -22.36 -4.62 10.87
C ILE A 206 -22.17 -5.01 12.35
N LEU A 207 -21.03 -4.65 12.95
CA LEU A 207 -20.73 -4.98 14.35
C LEU A 207 -21.36 -3.96 15.32
N SER A 208 -21.13 -2.66 15.11
CA SER A 208 -21.49 -1.63 16.09
C SER A 208 -22.94 -1.18 15.97
N VAL A 209 -23.48 -1.07 14.75
CA VAL A 209 -24.85 -0.56 14.52
C VAL A 209 -25.85 -1.72 14.50
N LYS A 210 -25.54 -2.79 13.76
CA LYS A 210 -26.42 -3.96 13.62
C LYS A 210 -26.23 -5.03 14.69
N ASN A 211 -25.22 -4.90 15.55
CA ASN A 211 -24.91 -5.82 16.64
C ASN A 211 -24.78 -7.29 16.19
N VAL A 212 -24.25 -7.52 14.99
CA VAL A 212 -23.99 -8.87 14.48
C VAL A 212 -22.71 -9.40 15.10
N ASP A 213 -22.77 -10.59 15.71
CA ASP A 213 -21.57 -11.28 16.16
C ASP A 213 -20.69 -11.71 14.96
N MET A 214 -19.43 -11.28 14.98
CA MET A 214 -18.45 -11.64 13.97
C MET A 214 -18.10 -13.12 13.99
N GLY A 215 -18.17 -13.78 15.16
CA GLY A 215 -18.00 -15.22 15.25
C GLY A 215 -19.07 -15.95 14.45
N ALA A 216 -20.35 -15.59 14.65
CA ALA A 216 -21.47 -16.11 13.89
C ALA A 216 -21.34 -15.85 12.38
N LEU A 217 -20.97 -14.63 11.98
CA LEU A 217 -20.76 -14.29 10.56
C LEU A 217 -19.63 -15.11 9.93
N PHE A 218 -18.48 -15.22 10.61
CA PHE A 218 -17.34 -15.97 10.11
C PHE A 218 -17.65 -17.46 10.01
N ASN A 219 -18.32 -18.03 11.02
CA ASN A 219 -18.75 -19.42 11.01
C ASN A 219 -19.75 -19.71 9.88
N LEU A 220 -20.67 -18.78 9.59
CA LEU A 220 -21.58 -18.89 8.45
C LEU A 220 -20.79 -18.93 7.14
N VAL A 221 -19.94 -17.94 6.88
CA VAL A 221 -19.27 -17.80 5.57
C VAL A 221 -18.16 -18.83 5.37
N ALA A 222 -17.19 -18.90 6.29
CA ALA A 222 -16.01 -19.74 6.15
C ALA A 222 -16.24 -21.17 6.67
N GLY A 223 -17.04 -21.35 7.71
CA GLY A 223 -17.31 -22.65 8.32
C GLY A 223 -18.33 -23.48 7.53
N GLU A 224 -19.54 -22.96 7.35
CA GLU A 224 -20.65 -23.68 6.73
C GLU A 224 -20.54 -23.73 5.20
N PHE A 225 -20.20 -22.61 4.55
CA PHE A 225 -20.17 -22.50 3.09
C PHE A 225 -18.77 -22.53 2.48
N ALA A 226 -17.71 -22.73 3.28
CA ALA A 226 -16.31 -22.74 2.83
C ALA A 226 -15.96 -21.57 1.88
N SER A 227 -16.60 -20.42 2.10
CA SER A 227 -16.57 -19.26 1.22
C SER A 227 -15.58 -18.22 1.75
N THR A 228 -15.16 -17.29 0.89
CA THR A 228 -14.19 -16.25 1.26
C THR A 228 -14.91 -14.99 1.73
N LEU A 229 -14.54 -14.49 2.92
CA LEU A 229 -15.02 -13.23 3.47
C LEU A 229 -14.03 -12.10 3.21
N ILE A 230 -14.52 -11.01 2.61
CA ILE A 230 -13.80 -9.74 2.49
C ILE A 230 -14.62 -8.70 3.24
N GLY A 231 -13.99 -7.97 4.16
CA GLY A 231 -14.65 -6.87 4.86
C GLY A 231 -13.82 -5.61 4.79
N VAL A 232 -14.48 -4.50 4.50
CA VAL A 232 -13.88 -3.16 4.48
C VAL A 232 -14.12 -2.50 5.85
N TYR A 233 -13.07 -1.91 6.40
CA TYR A 233 -13.12 -1.13 7.63
C TYR A 233 -12.47 0.23 7.39
N HIS A 234 -13.28 1.27 7.53
CA HIS A 234 -12.89 2.67 7.37
C HIS A 234 -12.19 3.18 8.64
N GLN A 235 -10.90 3.50 8.58
CA GLN A 235 -10.12 3.92 9.77
C GLN A 235 -10.42 5.35 10.23
N ASP A 236 -11.11 6.13 9.40
CA ASP A 236 -11.60 7.47 9.71
C ASP A 236 -12.93 7.46 10.48
N THR A 237 -13.51 6.28 10.74
CA THR A 237 -14.64 6.15 11.66
C THR A 237 -14.17 6.23 13.11
N ILE A 238 -14.76 7.14 13.88
CA ILE A 238 -14.48 7.25 15.31
C ILE A 238 -15.40 6.24 16.01
N PRO A 239 -14.84 5.24 16.72
CA PRO A 239 -15.66 4.29 17.46
C PRO A 239 -16.38 5.01 18.61
N ASP A 240 -17.65 4.64 18.85
CA ASP A 240 -18.36 5.10 20.04
C ASP A 240 -17.71 4.52 21.30
N GLU A 241 -17.19 5.40 22.17
CA GLU A 241 -16.69 5.00 23.49
C GLU A 241 -17.87 4.76 24.45
N ASP A 242 -18.48 3.58 24.33
CA ASP A 242 -19.46 3.12 25.31
C ASP A 242 -18.77 2.89 26.66
N ALA A 243 -19.10 3.70 27.67
CA ALA A 243 -18.58 3.55 29.04
C ALA A 243 -18.85 2.13 29.62
N HIS A 244 -19.89 1.45 29.13
CA HIS A 244 -20.26 0.08 29.51
C HIS A 244 -19.38 -1.01 28.89
N LYS A 245 -18.58 -0.69 27.86
CA LYS A 245 -17.66 -1.61 27.16
C LYS A 245 -16.19 -1.22 27.34
N ALA A 246 -15.85 -0.57 28.45
CA ALA A 246 -14.51 -0.05 28.70
C ALA A 246 -13.36 -1.09 28.63
N TYR A 247 -13.67 -2.38 28.85
CA TYR A 247 -12.69 -3.47 28.77
C TYR A 247 -12.78 -4.29 27.47
N ALA A 248 -13.75 -4.01 26.61
CA ALA A 248 -13.85 -4.69 25.32
C ALA A 248 -12.78 -4.14 24.36
N PRO A 249 -12.16 -5.00 23.53
CA PRO A 249 -11.24 -4.53 22.51
C PRO A 249 -11.98 -3.64 21.51
N GLN A 250 -11.26 -2.68 20.93
CA GLN A 250 -11.80 -1.84 19.87
C GLN A 250 -12.15 -2.72 18.65
N PRO A 251 -13.22 -2.40 17.89
CA PRO A 251 -13.65 -3.17 16.72
C PRO A 251 -12.50 -3.46 15.74
N LEU A 252 -11.67 -2.47 15.45
CA LEU A 252 -10.51 -2.62 14.57
C LEU A 252 -9.53 -3.68 15.07
N ASP A 253 -9.26 -3.73 16.37
CA ASP A 253 -8.33 -4.71 16.95
C ASP A 253 -8.91 -6.12 16.88
N LEU A 254 -10.22 -6.27 17.09
CA LEU A 254 -10.93 -7.53 16.89
C LEU A 254 -10.81 -8.01 15.43
N PHE A 255 -11.08 -7.13 14.45
CA PHE A 255 -10.96 -7.48 13.04
C PHE A 255 -9.53 -7.83 12.64
N LYS A 256 -8.55 -7.04 13.09
CA LYS A 256 -7.14 -7.35 12.88
C LYS A 256 -6.75 -8.67 13.51
N TYR A 257 -7.29 -9.02 14.69
CA TYR A 257 -7.02 -10.30 15.33
C TYR A 257 -7.59 -11.48 14.52
N MET A 258 -8.84 -11.38 14.04
CA MET A 258 -9.50 -12.45 13.29
C MET A 258 -8.99 -12.60 11.85
N ALA A 259 -8.49 -11.53 11.23
CA ALA A 259 -8.07 -11.53 9.83
C ALA A 259 -6.86 -12.44 9.57
N THR A 260 -6.94 -13.22 8.49
CA THR A 260 -5.80 -13.99 7.96
C THR A 260 -4.95 -13.17 6.99
N THR A 261 -5.54 -12.15 6.38
CA THR A 261 -4.83 -11.17 5.56
C THR A 261 -5.39 -9.79 5.86
N VAL A 262 -4.50 -8.84 6.10
CA VAL A 262 -4.85 -7.42 6.31
C VAL A 262 -4.25 -6.63 5.16
N ILE A 263 -5.04 -5.84 4.44
CA ILE A 263 -4.57 -5.00 3.35
C ILE A 263 -4.91 -3.56 3.66
N THR A 264 -3.89 -2.73 3.87
CA THR A 264 -4.06 -1.29 4.08
C THR A 264 -3.94 -0.55 2.77
N CYS A 265 -4.96 0.23 2.44
CA CYS A 265 -5.08 1.01 1.22
C CYS A 265 -4.43 2.38 1.40
N LYS A 266 -3.45 2.71 0.55
CA LYS A 266 -2.79 4.02 0.54
C LYS A 266 -2.85 4.68 -0.83
N SER A 267 -3.06 5.99 -0.84
CA SER A 267 -3.01 6.78 -2.08
C SER A 267 -1.60 6.77 -2.65
N PHE A 268 -1.48 6.47 -3.94
CA PHE A 268 -0.19 6.43 -4.60
C PHE A 268 0.53 7.78 -4.58
N ALA A 269 -0.21 8.89 -4.76
CA ALA A 269 0.36 10.23 -4.68
C ALA A 269 0.95 10.53 -3.29
N HIS A 270 0.28 10.11 -2.22
CA HIS A 270 0.77 10.31 -0.84
C HIS A 270 2.04 9.48 -0.58
N VAL A 271 2.09 8.25 -1.07
CA VAL A 271 3.29 7.40 -0.96
C VAL A 271 4.47 7.99 -1.73
N LEU A 272 4.23 8.57 -2.91
CA LEU A 272 5.27 9.29 -3.66
C LEU A 272 5.72 10.57 -2.95
N ALA A 273 4.80 11.34 -2.37
CA ALA A 273 5.13 12.54 -1.62
C ALA A 273 5.97 12.22 -0.37
N ALA A 274 5.62 11.14 0.35
CA ALA A 274 6.39 10.64 1.48
C ALA A 274 7.80 10.21 1.06
N LYS A 275 7.92 9.47 -0.06
CA LYS A 275 9.23 9.11 -0.60
C LYS A 275 10.06 10.33 -1.01
N ALA A 276 9.47 11.28 -1.72
CA ALA A 276 10.15 12.49 -2.16
C ALA A 276 10.62 13.36 -0.98
N ALA A 277 9.83 13.41 0.11
CA ALA A 277 10.24 14.06 1.35
C ALA A 277 11.43 13.33 1.98
N GLN A 278 11.38 12.00 2.06
CA GLN A 278 12.46 11.18 2.60
C GLN A 278 13.78 11.33 1.82
N GLU A 279 13.73 11.30 0.49
CA GLU A 279 14.90 11.50 -0.38
C GLU A 279 15.50 12.91 -0.22
N ARG A 280 14.67 13.91 0.07
CA ARG A 280 15.10 15.29 0.33
C ARG A 280 15.41 15.56 1.81
N SER A 281 15.33 14.55 2.68
CA SER A 281 15.46 14.70 4.13
C SER A 281 14.51 15.76 4.73
N LEU A 282 13.33 15.93 4.12
CA LEU A 282 12.24 16.77 4.60
C LEU A 282 11.31 15.96 5.52
N PRO A 283 10.54 16.63 6.41
CA PRO A 283 9.51 15.95 7.19
C PRO A 283 8.49 15.27 6.26
N GLU A 284 8.10 14.04 6.60
CA GLU A 284 7.05 13.31 5.87
C GLU A 284 5.74 14.12 5.90
N PRO A 285 5.06 14.29 4.74
CA PRO A 285 3.76 14.93 4.70
C PRO A 285 2.75 14.11 5.51
N THR A 286 2.02 14.78 6.40
CA THR A 286 0.94 14.17 7.17
C THR A 286 -0.37 14.30 6.41
N HIS A 287 -1.15 13.22 6.40
CA HIS A 287 -2.43 13.13 5.69
C HIS A 287 -3.52 12.64 6.65
N GLY A 288 -4.76 13.07 6.41
CA GLY A 288 -5.93 12.62 7.16
C GLY A 288 -5.91 13.05 8.63
N LEU A 289 -6.32 12.15 9.53
CA LEU A 289 -6.43 12.42 10.97
C LEU A 289 -5.11 12.87 11.61
N LEU A 290 -3.97 12.46 11.06
CA LEU A 290 -2.65 12.83 11.55
C LEU A 290 -2.31 14.31 11.35
N GLN A 291 -3.03 15.02 10.49
CA GLN A 291 -2.85 16.46 10.28
C GLN A 291 -3.35 17.28 11.48
N GLY A 292 -4.18 16.69 12.36
CA GLY A 292 -4.78 17.38 13.51
C GLY A 292 -5.74 18.51 13.11
N ALA A 293 -6.17 18.52 11.85
CA ALA A 293 -7.17 19.45 11.37
C ALA A 293 -8.55 19.01 11.89
N GLU A 294 -9.27 19.94 12.52
CA GLU A 294 -10.64 19.68 12.99
C GLU A 294 -11.59 19.58 11.79
N GLY A 295 -12.43 18.53 11.77
CA GLY A 295 -13.41 18.27 10.72
C GLY A 295 -12.99 17.19 9.72
N ILE A 296 -13.80 17.01 8.68
CA ILE A 296 -13.58 16.01 7.63
C ILE A 296 -12.67 16.64 6.57
N VAL A 297 -11.40 16.25 6.55
CA VAL A 297 -10.40 16.79 5.61
C VAL A 297 -9.96 15.71 4.65
N GLN A 298 -10.19 15.95 3.36
CA GLN A 298 -9.65 15.14 2.27
C GLN A 298 -8.51 15.91 1.59
N CYS A 299 -7.36 15.25 1.41
CA CYS A 299 -6.24 15.84 0.68
C CYS A 299 -6.58 16.00 -0.81
N LEU A 300 -6.03 17.03 -1.47
CA LEU A 300 -6.26 17.27 -2.91
C LEU A 300 -5.77 16.12 -3.80
N ASP A 301 -4.67 15.49 -3.42
CA ASP A 301 -4.08 14.34 -4.14
C ASP A 301 -4.58 12.98 -3.59
N ALA A 302 -5.70 12.97 -2.88
CA ALA A 302 -6.36 11.76 -2.44
C ALA A 302 -6.93 10.95 -3.62
N ASN A 303 -7.10 9.64 -3.43
CA ASN A 303 -7.71 8.72 -4.39
C ASN A 303 -7.09 8.82 -5.80
N ASP A 304 -5.78 8.66 -5.87
CA ASP A 304 -5.03 8.77 -7.13
C ASP A 304 -5.58 7.83 -8.21
N HIS A 305 -5.90 8.40 -9.38
CA HIS A 305 -6.45 7.67 -10.52
C HIS A 305 -5.45 6.70 -11.16
N ARG A 306 -4.15 6.89 -10.94
CA ARG A 306 -3.09 6.02 -11.50
C ARG A 306 -3.16 4.60 -10.91
N GLY A 307 -3.56 4.49 -9.65
CA GLY A 307 -3.62 3.22 -8.94
C GLY A 307 -3.56 3.41 -7.43
N ILE A 308 -3.66 2.28 -6.74
CA ILE A 308 -3.67 2.18 -5.29
C ILE A 308 -2.43 1.42 -4.81
N VAL A 309 -1.86 1.86 -3.69
CA VAL A 309 -0.79 1.12 -2.99
C VAL A 309 -1.41 0.26 -1.91
N LEU A 310 -1.02 -1.00 -1.88
CA LEU A 310 -1.51 -2.02 -0.97
C LEU A 310 -0.38 -2.44 -0.04
N GLU A 311 -0.48 -2.07 1.23
CA GLU A 311 0.38 -2.64 2.28
C GLU A 311 -0.32 -3.87 2.82
N ALA A 312 0.10 -5.04 2.35
CA ALA A 312 -0.52 -6.30 2.70
C ALA A 312 0.29 -7.03 3.77
N GLU A 313 -0.38 -7.51 4.81
CA GLU A 313 0.12 -8.41 5.83
C GLU A 313 -0.57 -9.76 5.67
N PHE A 314 0.20 -10.80 5.35
CA PHE A 314 -0.25 -12.17 5.23
C PHE A 314 0.16 -12.96 6.48
N ARG A 315 -0.80 -13.61 7.14
CA ARG A 315 -0.49 -14.47 8.29
C ARG A 315 -0.27 -15.90 7.83
N ARG A 316 0.93 -16.42 8.11
CA ARG A 316 1.28 -17.81 7.81
C ARG A 316 0.59 -18.75 8.79
N LYS A 317 0.52 -20.04 8.45
CA LYS A 317 0.05 -21.11 9.36
C LYS A 317 0.86 -21.18 10.67
N SER A 318 2.11 -20.72 10.65
CA SER A 318 2.96 -20.61 11.84
C SER A 318 2.61 -19.43 12.75
N GLY A 319 1.62 -18.60 12.37
CA GLY A 319 1.25 -17.37 13.08
C GLY A 319 2.16 -16.17 12.78
N ARG A 320 3.30 -16.36 12.11
CA ARG A 320 4.19 -15.25 11.75
C ARG A 320 3.59 -14.41 10.60
N PRO A 321 3.49 -13.08 10.76
CA PRO A 321 3.05 -12.21 9.69
C PRO A 321 4.18 -11.98 8.66
N GLU A 322 3.81 -11.89 7.40
CA GLU A 322 4.66 -11.52 6.27
C GLU A 322 4.05 -10.29 5.60
N SER A 323 4.80 -9.18 5.59
CA SER A 323 4.29 -7.88 5.11
C SER A 323 5.02 -7.43 3.87
N GLU A 324 4.27 -6.95 2.89
CA GLU A 324 4.79 -6.45 1.62
C GLU A 324 3.96 -5.31 1.05
N ALA A 325 4.62 -4.44 0.27
CA ALA A 325 3.99 -3.30 -0.38
C ALA A 325 3.84 -3.53 -1.89
N TYR A 326 2.61 -3.49 -2.38
CA TYR A 326 2.26 -3.70 -3.78
C TYR A 326 1.64 -2.44 -4.37
N PHE A 327 1.72 -2.34 -5.69
CA PHE A 327 1.00 -1.35 -6.46
C PHE A 327 0.01 -2.05 -7.39
N LEU A 328 -1.26 -1.66 -7.26
CA LEU A 328 -2.36 -2.11 -8.11
C LEU A 328 -2.81 -0.92 -8.95
N ARG A 329 -2.51 -0.96 -10.26
CA ARG A 329 -3.03 0.03 -11.20
C ARG A 329 -4.51 -0.20 -11.51
N ALA A 330 -5.19 0.81 -12.04
CA ALA A 330 -6.53 0.66 -12.57
C ALA A 330 -6.58 -0.39 -13.72
N ALA A 331 -7.59 -1.26 -13.66
CA ALA A 331 -7.78 -2.35 -14.61
C ALA A 331 -8.26 -1.83 -15.98
N ARG A 332 -7.63 -2.28 -17.06
CA ARG A 332 -7.95 -1.92 -18.45
C ARG A 332 -8.68 -3.07 -19.14
N ARG A 333 -9.47 -2.77 -20.16
CA ARG A 333 -10.17 -3.80 -20.95
C ARG A 333 -9.22 -4.78 -21.62
N SER A 334 -8.02 -4.32 -22.01
CA SER A 334 -6.97 -5.15 -22.61
C SER A 334 -6.39 -6.22 -21.69
N ASP A 335 -6.56 -6.07 -20.38
CA ASP A 335 -5.99 -6.97 -19.38
C ASP A 335 -6.76 -8.29 -19.27
N TYR A 336 -8.01 -8.32 -19.77
CA TYR A 336 -8.87 -9.49 -19.71
C TYR A 336 -9.10 -10.05 -21.12
N ASN A 337 -9.34 -11.36 -21.16
CA ASN A 337 -9.87 -12.00 -22.34
C ASN A 337 -11.30 -11.55 -22.61
N THR A 338 -11.77 -11.81 -23.83
CA THR A 338 -13.19 -11.71 -24.12
C THR A 338 -13.96 -12.69 -23.24
N PRO A 339 -15.08 -12.28 -22.62
CA PRO A 339 -15.88 -13.17 -21.79
C PRO A 339 -16.40 -14.35 -22.62
N LEU A 340 -16.34 -15.55 -22.05
CA LEU A 340 -17.01 -16.71 -22.65
C LEU A 340 -18.53 -16.56 -22.47
N GLN A 341 -19.31 -17.29 -23.28
CA GLN A 341 -20.76 -17.27 -23.23
C GLN A 341 -21.26 -17.59 -21.81
N GLY A 342 -22.04 -16.68 -21.22
CA GLY A 342 -22.58 -16.81 -19.87
C GLY A 342 -21.73 -16.19 -18.74
N LEU A 343 -20.50 -15.73 -19.01
CA LEU A 343 -19.67 -15.02 -18.02
C LEU A 343 -19.76 -13.50 -18.20
N ALA A 344 -19.82 -12.77 -17.10
CA ALA A 344 -19.83 -11.30 -17.11
C ALA A 344 -18.47 -10.69 -17.51
N PHE A 345 -17.38 -11.35 -17.10
CA PHE A 345 -16.00 -10.91 -17.36
C PHE A 345 -15.17 -12.07 -17.89
N GLY A 346 -14.23 -11.77 -18.80
CA GLY A 346 -13.25 -12.78 -19.23
C GLY A 346 -12.13 -12.96 -18.21
N THR A 347 -11.36 -14.03 -18.39
CA THR A 347 -10.24 -14.36 -17.50
C THR A 347 -9.10 -13.35 -17.65
N LEU A 348 -8.35 -13.13 -16.56
CA LEU A 348 -7.18 -12.26 -16.57
C LEU A 348 -6.09 -12.85 -17.48
N ARG A 349 -5.54 -12.04 -18.39
CA ARG A 349 -4.47 -12.46 -19.31
C ARG A 349 -3.11 -12.50 -18.62
N GLN A 350 -2.80 -11.45 -17.87
CA GLN A 350 -1.53 -11.28 -17.19
C GLN A 350 -1.76 -10.51 -15.89
N GLU A 351 -1.06 -10.94 -14.84
CA GLU A 351 -1.05 -10.22 -13.57
C GLU A 351 -0.39 -8.86 -13.76
N PHE A 352 -1.08 -7.79 -13.33
CA PHE A 352 -0.59 -6.41 -13.44
C PHE A 352 -0.31 -5.76 -12.08
N VAL A 353 -0.45 -6.53 -11.00
CA VAL A 353 0.06 -6.14 -9.68
C VAL A 353 1.56 -6.30 -9.69
N VAL A 354 2.24 -5.28 -9.20
CA VAL A 354 3.70 -5.25 -9.10
C VAL A 354 4.11 -4.87 -7.68
N LEU A 355 5.34 -5.18 -7.30
CA LEU A 355 5.89 -4.65 -6.06
C LEU A 355 6.08 -3.13 -6.18
N LEU A 356 5.89 -2.41 -5.08
CA LEU A 356 6.01 -0.95 -5.08
C LEU A 356 7.39 -0.50 -5.61
N ASP A 357 8.45 -1.22 -5.25
CA ASP A 357 9.83 -0.95 -5.69
C ASP A 357 10.07 -1.13 -7.20
N GLN A 358 9.16 -1.82 -7.90
CA GLN A 358 9.24 -2.03 -9.35
C GLN A 358 8.50 -0.94 -10.14
N VAL A 359 7.74 -0.07 -9.48
CA VAL A 359 7.01 1.01 -10.14
C VAL A 359 8.00 2.10 -10.53
N PRO A 360 8.16 2.44 -11.82
CA PRO A 360 9.17 3.42 -12.26
C PRO A 360 8.96 4.83 -11.67
N ALA A 361 7.71 5.20 -11.41
CA ALA A 361 7.40 6.48 -10.77
C ALA A 361 7.76 6.49 -9.27
N TYR A 362 7.81 5.32 -8.63
CA TYR A 362 8.27 5.19 -7.26
C TYR A 362 9.79 5.06 -7.22
N ASN A 363 10.38 4.18 -8.04
CA ASN A 363 11.81 3.94 -8.08
C ASN A 363 12.42 4.62 -9.31
N SER A 364 13.08 5.77 -9.12
CA SER A 364 13.77 6.45 -10.20
C SER A 364 14.85 5.54 -10.80
N ASN A 365 15.04 5.63 -12.12
CA ASN A 365 15.95 4.75 -12.86
C ASN A 365 17.42 4.83 -12.39
N GLU A 366 17.79 5.92 -11.73
CA GLU A 366 19.11 6.11 -11.11
C GLU A 366 19.32 5.13 -9.94
N VAL A 367 18.26 4.88 -9.14
CA VAL A 367 18.31 3.96 -7.99
C VAL A 367 18.13 2.50 -8.42
N THR A 368 17.29 2.19 -9.42
CA THR A 368 17.23 0.82 -9.98
C THR A 368 18.54 0.44 -10.70
N GLY A 369 19.22 1.39 -11.33
CA GLY A 369 20.57 1.22 -11.86
C GLY A 369 21.59 0.87 -10.76
N LEU A 370 21.55 1.57 -9.62
CA LEU A 370 22.37 1.28 -8.44
C LEU A 370 22.05 -0.07 -7.78
N VAL A 371 20.78 -0.48 -7.74
CA VAL A 371 20.37 -1.79 -7.16
C VAL A 371 20.72 -2.96 -8.09
N ASN A 372 20.61 -2.77 -9.41
CA ASN A 372 21.08 -3.75 -10.39
C ASN A 372 22.62 -3.81 -10.44
N ALA A 373 23.30 -2.68 -10.22
CA ALA A 373 24.74 -2.65 -10.00
C ALA A 373 25.13 -3.31 -8.67
N ALA A 374 24.36 -3.14 -7.60
CA ALA A 374 24.60 -3.81 -6.31
C ALA A 374 24.39 -5.34 -6.34
N ALA A 375 23.68 -5.87 -7.34
CA ALA A 375 23.63 -7.31 -7.60
C ALA A 375 24.91 -7.84 -8.24
N ASN A 376 25.69 -6.97 -8.90
CA ASN A 376 27.03 -7.23 -9.40
C ASN A 376 28.04 -6.49 -8.52
N GLU A 377 28.35 -7.08 -7.37
CA GLU A 377 29.40 -6.64 -6.44
C GLU A 377 29.19 -5.21 -5.89
N ILE A 378 28.97 -5.15 -4.58
CA ILE A 378 29.07 -3.93 -3.81
C ILE A 378 30.51 -3.41 -3.94
N GLU A 379 30.77 -2.50 -4.88
CA GLU A 379 31.88 -1.56 -4.77
C GLU A 379 31.57 -0.60 -3.60
N SER A 380 31.72 -1.13 -2.39
CA SER A 380 31.81 -0.34 -1.18
C SER A 380 32.90 0.69 -1.40
N THR A 381 32.61 1.98 -1.17
CA THR A 381 33.55 3.09 -1.33
C THR A 381 34.77 2.99 -0.39
N PHE A 382 34.78 1.97 0.48
CA PHE A 382 35.91 1.50 1.24
C PHE A 382 36.01 -0.03 1.04
N SER A 383 37.10 -0.48 0.44
CA SER A 383 37.42 -1.90 0.35
C SER A 383 37.74 -2.42 1.76
N LEU A 384 36.85 -3.22 2.34
CA LEU A 384 37.10 -3.92 3.63
C LEU A 384 38.06 -5.11 3.49
N GLY A 385 38.48 -5.43 2.26
CA GLY A 385 39.53 -6.41 2.00
C GLY A 385 40.91 -5.82 2.29
N LEU A 386 41.80 -6.63 2.88
CA LEU A 386 43.22 -6.30 2.90
C LEU A 386 43.72 -6.25 1.45
N THR A 387 44.35 -5.16 1.07
CA THR A 387 45.08 -5.09 -0.21
C THR A 387 46.14 -6.20 -0.25
N ASP A 388 46.54 -6.66 -1.44
CA ASP A 388 47.53 -7.74 -1.58
C ASP A 388 48.82 -7.44 -0.83
N LYS A 389 49.22 -6.16 -0.77
CA LYS A 389 50.37 -5.68 0.03
C LYS A 389 50.16 -5.88 1.54
N GLN A 390 48.96 -5.62 2.06
CA GLN A 390 48.64 -5.82 3.47
C GLN A 390 48.50 -7.32 3.81
N LYS A 391 47.99 -8.12 2.88
CA LYS A 391 47.94 -9.59 3.03
C LYS A 391 49.35 -10.18 3.09
N GLN A 392 50.23 -9.75 2.20
CA GLN A 392 51.63 -10.18 2.16
C GLN A 392 52.42 -9.69 3.38
N ALA A 393 52.13 -8.48 3.87
CA ALA A 393 52.69 -7.99 5.13
C ALA A 393 52.21 -8.81 6.34
N ARG A 394 50.93 -9.20 6.38
CA ARG A 394 50.39 -10.09 7.44
C ARG A 394 51.02 -11.48 7.39
N GLU A 395 51.22 -12.03 6.20
CA GLU A 395 51.83 -13.35 6.01
C GLU A 395 53.35 -13.36 6.28
N GLY A 396 54.03 -12.22 6.14
CA GLY A 396 55.44 -12.05 6.48
C GLY A 396 55.73 -11.73 7.95
N VAL A 397 54.70 -11.54 8.79
CA VAL A 397 54.87 -11.34 10.23
C VAL A 397 55.12 -12.70 10.88
N VAL A 398 56.38 -12.97 11.23
CA VAL A 398 56.79 -14.19 11.93
C VAL A 398 56.36 -14.09 13.39
N LEU A 399 55.28 -14.80 13.72
CA LEU A 399 54.82 -14.96 15.09
C LEU A 399 55.67 -16.04 15.79
N PRO A 400 56.18 -15.78 17.02
CA PRO A 400 56.81 -16.82 17.82
C PRO A 400 55.84 -18.01 17.99
N TYR A 401 56.32 -19.23 17.74
CA TYR A 401 55.58 -20.51 17.87
C TYR A 401 54.48 -20.81 16.83
N PHE A 402 54.33 -20.01 15.78
CA PHE A 402 53.34 -20.28 14.72
C PHE A 402 53.69 -21.51 13.86
N ASP A 403 54.98 -21.83 13.74
CA ASP A 403 55.47 -23.04 13.08
C ASP A 403 55.11 -24.33 13.84
N ALA A 404 54.75 -24.25 15.12
CA ALA A 404 54.33 -25.43 15.90
C ALA A 404 52.91 -25.90 15.57
N GLN A 405 52.09 -25.07 14.91
CA GLN A 405 50.72 -25.42 14.49
C GLN A 405 50.64 -25.97 13.07
N LYS A 406 51.58 -25.59 12.19
CA LYS A 406 51.70 -26.17 10.85
C LYS A 406 52.63 -27.36 10.95
N GLY A 407 52.07 -28.57 10.94
CA GLY A 407 52.77 -29.84 11.21
C GLY A 407 53.92 -30.26 10.27
N GLU A 408 54.72 -29.33 9.75
CA GLU A 408 55.94 -29.57 8.97
C GLU A 408 57.24 -29.15 9.69
N GLY A 409 57.16 -28.63 10.92
CA GLY A 409 58.33 -28.39 11.78
C GLY A 409 58.63 -29.56 12.72
N ALA A 410 59.90 -29.93 12.89
CA ALA A 410 60.39 -31.04 13.72
C ALA A 410 60.23 -30.81 15.25
N GLY A 411 59.03 -30.48 15.71
CA GLY A 411 58.72 -30.26 17.12
C GLY A 411 57.26 -30.62 17.42
N GLU A 412 57.06 -31.77 18.03
CA GLU A 412 55.79 -32.31 18.55
C GLU A 412 55.33 -31.50 19.78
N GLY A 413 55.04 -30.21 19.61
CA GLY A 413 54.93 -29.23 20.71
C GLY A 413 53.55 -28.60 20.90
N GLY A 414 52.46 -29.24 20.45
CA GLY A 414 51.12 -28.63 20.44
C GLY A 414 49.95 -29.54 20.80
N ARG A 415 50.19 -30.77 21.26
CA ARG A 415 49.11 -31.63 21.78
C ARG A 415 48.90 -31.31 23.26
N ILE A 416 47.80 -30.63 23.57
CA ILE A 416 47.30 -30.52 24.94
C ILE A 416 46.70 -31.90 25.27
N LEU A 417 47.42 -32.71 26.05
CA LEU A 417 46.85 -33.88 26.68
C LEU A 417 46.13 -33.43 27.94
N TYR A 418 44.81 -33.61 27.97
CA TYR A 418 44.02 -33.52 29.19
C TYR A 418 44.10 -34.88 29.87
N ASP A 419 44.70 -34.91 31.07
CA ASP A 419 44.73 -36.10 31.92
C ASP A 419 43.59 -35.93 32.94
N MET A 420 42.58 -36.78 32.86
CA MET A 420 41.42 -36.72 33.77
C MET A 420 41.87 -37.13 35.16
N GLY A 421 41.72 -36.23 36.14
CA GLY A 421 41.97 -36.55 37.55
C GLY A 421 40.87 -37.45 38.12
N GLU A 422 41.22 -38.40 38.98
CA GLU A 422 40.29 -39.32 39.67
C GLU A 422 39.26 -38.61 40.61
N GLU A 423 39.29 -37.27 40.68
CA GLU A 423 38.39 -36.44 41.49
C GLU A 423 37.27 -35.78 40.68
N ASP A 424 37.17 -36.03 39.37
CA ASP A 424 36.13 -35.46 38.50
C ASP A 424 34.93 -36.45 38.42
N ASP A 425 34.02 -36.31 39.39
CA ASP A 425 32.74 -37.03 39.51
C ASP A 425 31.75 -36.55 38.44
N PHE A 426 31.95 -37.07 37.23
CA PHE A 426 31.06 -36.88 36.09
C PHE A 426 29.70 -37.56 36.36
N ASP A 427 28.69 -36.79 36.78
CA ASP A 427 27.32 -37.26 36.98
C ASP A 427 26.66 -37.58 35.63
N GLU A 428 26.31 -38.85 35.42
CA GLU A 428 25.82 -39.42 34.14
C GLU A 428 24.37 -39.00 33.78
N GLU A 429 23.74 -38.07 34.51
CA GLU A 429 22.30 -37.73 34.39
C GLU A 429 21.99 -36.43 33.62
N GLU A 430 22.99 -35.66 33.15
CA GLU A 430 22.75 -34.31 32.57
C GLU A 430 22.56 -34.26 31.03
N ASP A 431 22.68 -35.39 30.31
CA ASP A 431 22.72 -35.39 28.84
C ASP A 431 21.48 -36.01 28.14
N GLU A 432 20.27 -35.72 28.63
CA GLU A 432 19.04 -35.87 27.83
C GLU A 432 18.18 -34.58 27.81
N ILE A 433 18.59 -33.58 27.01
CA ILE A 433 17.69 -32.52 26.49
C ILE A 433 17.95 -32.23 25.02
#